data_AF-A0A1Q9YF07-F1
#
_entry.id   AF-A0A1Q9YF07-F1
#
_cell.length_a   1.000
_cell.length_b   1.000
_cell.length_c   1.000
_cell.angle_alpha   90.00
_cell.angle_beta   90.00
_cell.angle_gamma   90.00
#
_symmetry.space_group_name_H-M   'P 1'
#
loop_
_entity.id
_entity.type
_entity.pdbx_description
1 polymer ?
#
loop_
_entity_poly.entity_id
_entity_poly.type
_entity_poly.pdbx_seq_one_letter_code
_entity_poly.pdbx_strand_id
1 'polypeptide(L)'
;MVIRHNEKSSSFVVDNLPTVTGGFNPVKYKELTIILGITLFSMFFGAGNLIFAPYLGAQAGFSAWKVLAGMLITAVVMPIAVAAIISLFENAFSTISRIWKPLGPIFMTIVYMLIGPCIAIPRTASTAAEMWSWLIGKGFIMWICIFAFFAIAALMVMHPGKPKDILGRVMGGLLIALILFLCVPILFRSSDVAAPAA
;
A
#
# COMPACT_ATOMS: atom_id res chain seq x y z
N MET A 1 -0.06 32.86 -20.12
CA MET A 1 1.07 32.14 -19.48
C MET A 1 0.60 30.72 -19.20
N VAL A 2 0.78 29.83 -20.19
CA VAL A 2 0.23 28.47 -20.21
C VAL A 2 1.27 27.52 -19.65
N ILE A 3 0.97 26.89 -18.52
CA ILE A 3 1.79 25.84 -17.91
C ILE A 3 1.64 24.59 -18.78
N ARG A 4 2.68 24.28 -19.57
CA ARG A 4 2.82 22.99 -20.26
C ARG A 4 3.05 21.92 -19.20
N HIS A 5 2.01 21.13 -18.94
CA HIS A 5 2.10 19.97 -18.06
C HIS A 5 2.79 18.83 -18.81
N ASN A 6 4.06 18.64 -18.46
CA ASN A 6 4.93 17.48 -18.63
C ASN A 6 4.29 16.18 -19.19
N GLU A 7 4.29 16.08 -20.51
CA GLU A 7 3.92 14.90 -21.32
C GLU A 7 5.02 13.81 -21.34
N LYS A 8 6.14 14.04 -20.63
CA LYS A 8 7.34 13.17 -20.72
C LYS A 8 7.34 12.01 -19.73
N SER A 9 6.44 12.00 -18.74
CA SER A 9 6.35 10.94 -17.73
C SER A 9 5.47 9.77 -18.18
N SER A 10 4.46 10.02 -19.00
CA SER A 10 3.63 8.98 -19.64
C SER A 10 4.40 8.22 -20.73
N SER A 11 5.27 8.91 -21.48
CA SER A 11 6.13 8.27 -22.49
C SER A 11 7.09 7.25 -21.87
N PHE A 12 7.72 7.53 -20.73
CA PHE A 12 8.68 6.58 -20.15
C PHE A 12 8.06 5.26 -19.65
N VAL A 13 6.78 5.26 -19.27
CA VAL A 13 6.08 4.03 -18.88
C VAL A 13 5.48 3.31 -20.09
N VAL A 14 5.06 4.04 -21.13
CA VAL A 14 4.52 3.47 -22.38
C VAL A 14 5.64 2.97 -23.31
N ASP A 15 6.78 3.65 -23.37
CA ASP A 15 7.97 3.28 -24.16
C ASP A 15 8.75 2.12 -23.55
N ASN A 16 8.61 1.89 -22.23
CA ASN A 16 9.14 0.71 -21.55
C ASN A 16 8.08 -0.38 -21.30
N LEU A 17 6.84 -0.16 -21.74
CA LEU A 17 5.91 -1.25 -21.94
C LEU A 17 6.42 -2.02 -23.16
N PRO A 18 6.57 -3.36 -23.09
CA PRO A 18 6.85 -4.12 -24.30
C PRO A 18 5.74 -3.80 -25.28
N THR A 19 6.09 -3.05 -26.33
CA THR A 19 5.24 -2.83 -27.50
C THR A 19 4.66 -4.18 -27.88
N VAL A 20 3.34 -4.30 -27.76
CA VAL A 20 2.55 -5.50 -28.08
C VAL A 20 2.45 -5.64 -29.62
N THR A 21 3.58 -5.42 -30.29
CA THR A 21 3.81 -5.65 -31.72
C THR A 21 4.85 -6.74 -31.95
N GLY A 22 5.52 -7.21 -30.90
CA GLY A 22 6.26 -8.48 -30.92
C GLY A 22 5.35 -9.62 -30.48
N GLY A 23 5.19 -10.64 -31.33
CA GLY A 23 4.31 -11.79 -31.10
C GLY A 23 4.43 -12.44 -29.70
N PHE A 24 3.38 -13.16 -29.32
CA PHE A 24 3.20 -13.82 -28.02
C PHE A 24 4.46 -14.55 -27.55
N ASN A 25 5.25 -13.93 -26.67
CA ASN A 25 6.46 -14.51 -26.10
C ASN A 25 6.17 -14.94 -24.65
N PRO A 26 5.85 -16.22 -24.40
CA PRO A 26 5.31 -16.70 -23.11
C PRO A 26 6.24 -16.44 -21.92
N VAL A 27 7.56 -16.34 -22.15
CA VAL A 27 8.56 -16.08 -21.11
C VAL A 27 8.44 -14.65 -20.56
N LYS A 28 8.18 -13.66 -21.42
CA LYS A 28 8.12 -12.23 -21.03
C LYS A 28 6.87 -11.91 -20.22
N TYR A 29 5.75 -12.59 -20.50
CA TYR A 29 4.51 -12.45 -19.73
C TYR A 29 4.58 -13.13 -18.36
N LYS A 30 5.25 -14.28 -18.25
CA LYS A 30 5.44 -14.98 -16.97
C LYS A 30 6.21 -14.12 -15.96
N GLU A 31 7.30 -13.50 -16.40
CA GLU A 31 8.07 -12.55 -15.58
C GLU A 31 7.22 -11.32 -15.18
N LEU A 32 6.44 -10.78 -16.13
CA LEU A 32 5.57 -9.63 -15.85
C LEU A 32 4.46 -9.97 -14.84
N THR A 33 3.86 -11.15 -14.92
CA THR A 33 2.85 -11.61 -13.95
C THR A 33 3.45 -11.78 -12.55
N ILE A 34 4.69 -12.30 -12.44
CA ILE A 34 5.36 -12.45 -11.15
C ILE A 34 5.68 -11.08 -10.55
N ILE A 35 6.22 -10.15 -11.35
CA ILE A 35 6.54 -8.80 -10.89
C ILE A 35 5.26 -8.05 -10.48
N LEU A 36 4.22 -8.09 -11.32
CA LEU A 36 2.93 -7.47 -11.01
C LEU A 36 2.29 -8.09 -9.76
N GLY A 37 2.38 -9.42 -9.60
CA GLY A 37 1.91 -10.13 -8.43
C GLY A 37 2.64 -9.68 -7.15
N ILE A 38 3.97 -9.57 -7.20
CA ILE A 38 4.79 -9.08 -6.07
C ILE A 38 4.47 -7.60 -5.76
N THR A 39 4.30 -6.76 -6.78
CA THR A 39 3.96 -5.34 -6.59
C THR A 39 2.56 -5.17 -5.99
N LEU A 40 1.56 -5.88 -6.52
CA LEU A 40 0.19 -5.87 -5.99
C LEU A 40 0.15 -6.45 -4.57
N PHE A 41 0.88 -7.54 -4.33
CA PHE A 41 1.05 -8.09 -2.99
C PHE A 41 1.65 -7.04 -2.06
N SER A 42 2.77 -6.40 -2.40
CA SER A 42 3.37 -5.36 -1.56
C SER A 42 2.45 -4.16 -1.32
N MET A 43 1.61 -3.79 -2.30
CA MET A 43 0.67 -2.69 -2.19
C MET A 43 -0.49 -3.02 -1.24
N PHE A 44 -1.04 -4.24 -1.32
CA PHE A 44 -2.16 -4.67 -0.48
C PHE A 44 -1.73 -5.21 0.88
N PHE A 45 -0.57 -5.86 1.00
CA PHE A 45 -0.06 -6.40 2.26
C PHE A 45 0.69 -5.37 3.12
N GLY A 46 0.79 -4.11 2.65
CA GLY A 46 1.59 -3.03 3.26
C GLY A 46 1.30 -2.72 4.74
N ALA A 47 1.93 -1.65 5.25
CA ALA A 47 2.05 -1.34 6.68
C ALA A 47 0.76 -1.45 7.51
N GLY A 48 -0.40 -1.09 6.93
CA GLY A 48 -1.69 -1.25 7.62
C GLY A 48 -2.05 -2.71 7.88
N ASN A 49 -2.10 -3.54 6.84
CA ASN A 49 -2.53 -4.93 6.97
C ASN A 49 -1.53 -5.78 7.79
N LEU A 50 -0.25 -5.39 7.78
CA LEU A 50 0.79 -6.02 8.58
C LEU A 50 0.69 -5.74 10.08
N ILE A 51 0.20 -4.56 10.49
CA ILE A 51 0.03 -4.19 11.89
C ILE A 51 -1.33 -4.64 12.42
N PHE A 52 -2.39 -4.46 11.63
CA PHE A 52 -3.75 -4.78 12.07
C PHE A 52 -4.05 -6.27 12.06
N ALA A 53 -3.49 -7.07 11.15
CA ALA A 53 -3.80 -8.50 11.12
C ALA A 53 -3.32 -9.26 12.38
N PRO A 54 -2.09 -9.06 12.89
CA PRO A 54 -1.67 -9.64 14.17
C PRO A 54 -2.45 -9.07 15.35
N TYR A 55 -2.76 -7.76 15.33
CA TYR A 55 -3.52 -7.11 16.40
C TYR A 55 -4.96 -7.62 16.51
N LEU A 56 -5.66 -7.72 15.37
CA LEU A 56 -7.00 -8.29 15.30
C LEU A 56 -6.98 -9.79 15.57
N GLY A 57 -5.94 -10.50 15.12
CA GLY A 57 -5.73 -11.92 15.42
C GLY A 57 -5.55 -12.17 16.93
N ALA A 58 -4.78 -11.33 17.61
CA ALA A 58 -4.59 -11.39 19.06
C ALA A 58 -5.90 -11.13 19.83
N GLN A 59 -6.72 -10.19 19.35
CA GLN A 59 -8.05 -9.92 19.93
C GLN A 59 -9.13 -10.94 19.56
N ALA A 60 -8.94 -11.71 18.50
CA ALA A 60 -9.97 -12.60 17.98
C ALA A 60 -10.24 -13.82 18.88
N GLY A 61 -9.30 -14.20 19.74
CA GLY A 61 -9.39 -15.37 20.62
C GLY A 61 -9.88 -16.61 19.86
N PHE A 62 -10.98 -17.20 20.30
CA PHE A 62 -11.59 -18.38 19.67
C PHE A 62 -12.25 -18.13 18.30
N SER A 63 -12.51 -16.86 17.93
CA SER A 63 -13.15 -16.48 16.65
C SER A 63 -12.15 -16.01 15.59
N ALA A 64 -10.87 -16.40 15.72
CA ALA A 64 -9.80 -16.09 14.75
C ALA A 64 -10.21 -16.39 13.29
N TRP A 65 -10.94 -17.48 13.05
CA TRP A 65 -11.42 -17.85 11.72
C TRP A 65 -12.37 -16.82 11.09
N LYS A 66 -13.28 -16.24 11.88
CA LYS A 66 -14.22 -15.21 11.39
C LYS A 66 -13.50 -13.90 11.10
N VAL A 67 -12.56 -13.51 11.94
CA VAL A 67 -11.73 -12.31 11.76
C VAL A 67 -10.85 -12.45 10.53
N LEU A 68 -10.24 -13.64 10.33
CA LEU A 68 -9.43 -13.94 9.14
C LEU A 68 -10.27 -13.85 7.86
N ALA A 69 -11.48 -14.44 7.86
CA ALA A 69 -12.38 -14.36 6.70
C ALA A 69 -12.79 -12.92 6.37
N GLY A 70 -13.13 -12.11 7.39
CA GLY A 70 -13.47 -10.70 7.21
C GLY A 70 -12.29 -9.87 6.70
N MET A 71 -11.09 -10.13 7.23
CA MET A 71 -9.86 -9.49 6.76
C MET A 71 -9.54 -9.89 5.32
N LEU A 72 -9.69 -11.15 4.92
CA LEU A 72 -9.45 -11.58 3.53
C LEU A 72 -10.39 -10.89 2.54
N ILE A 73 -11.68 -10.80 2.86
CA ILE A 73 -12.68 -10.19 1.98
C ILE A 73 -12.39 -8.68 1.81
N THR A 74 -12.11 -7.98 2.90
CA THR A 74 -11.92 -6.52 2.86
C THR A 74 -10.52 -6.11 2.41
N ALA A 75 -9.47 -6.85 2.80
CA ALA A 75 -8.08 -6.52 2.49
C ALA A 75 -7.62 -6.98 1.11
N VAL A 76 -8.24 -8.02 0.53
CA VAL A 76 -7.79 -8.64 -0.72
C VAL A 76 -8.89 -8.60 -1.78
N VAL A 77 -10.09 -9.10 -1.49
CA VAL A 77 -11.15 -9.20 -2.50
C VAL A 77 -11.60 -7.81 -2.96
N MET A 78 -11.83 -6.88 -2.03
CA MET A 78 -12.28 -5.53 -2.37
C MET A 78 -11.25 -4.74 -3.20
N PRO A 79 -9.96 -4.66 -2.83
CA PRO A 79 -9.00 -3.92 -3.64
C PRO A 79 -8.74 -4.54 -5.01
N ILE A 80 -8.78 -5.88 -5.13
CA ILE A 80 -8.69 -6.56 -6.43
C ILE A 80 -9.93 -6.27 -7.28
N ALA A 81 -11.13 -6.30 -6.71
CA ALA A 81 -12.36 -5.95 -7.43
C ALA A 81 -12.32 -4.51 -7.93
N VAL A 82 -11.87 -3.57 -7.10
CA VAL A 82 -11.69 -2.15 -7.48
C VAL A 82 -10.66 -2.02 -8.60
N ALA A 83 -9.51 -2.71 -8.51
CA ALA A 83 -8.50 -2.69 -9.56
C ALA A 83 -9.02 -3.26 -10.89
N ALA A 84 -9.77 -4.36 -10.84
CA ALA A 84 -10.41 -4.96 -12.01
C ALA A 84 -11.42 -3.99 -12.66
N ILE A 85 -12.27 -3.35 -11.85
CA ILE A 85 -13.23 -2.34 -12.32
C ILE A 85 -12.51 -1.17 -12.96
N ILE A 86 -11.47 -0.63 -12.32
CA ILE A 86 -10.71 0.51 -12.85
C ILE A 86 -9.98 0.15 -14.15
N SER A 87 -9.48 -1.09 -14.28
CA SER A 87 -8.80 -1.55 -15.49
C SER A 87 -9.69 -1.58 -16.74
N LEU A 88 -11.02 -1.63 -16.56
CA LEU A 88 -11.99 -1.52 -17.66
C LEU A 88 -12.17 -0.08 -18.15
N PHE A 89 -11.68 0.92 -17.42
CA PHE A 89 -11.77 2.33 -17.78
C PHE A 89 -10.39 2.88 -18.16
N GLU A 90 -10.23 3.25 -19.42
CA GLU A 90 -8.97 3.76 -19.98
C GLU A 90 -8.54 5.09 -19.32
N ASN A 91 -9.51 5.89 -18.84
CA ASN A 91 -9.29 7.14 -18.13
C ASN A 91 -10.46 7.45 -17.18
N ALA A 92 -10.30 7.17 -15.88
CA ALA A 92 -11.28 7.52 -14.84
C ALA A 92 -11.67 9.02 -14.88
N PHE A 93 -10.70 9.87 -15.22
CA PHE A 93 -10.89 11.33 -15.36
C PHE A 93 -11.78 11.71 -16.55
N SER A 94 -11.68 10.99 -17.68
CA SER A 94 -12.47 11.25 -18.90
C SER A 94 -13.94 10.82 -18.77
N THR A 95 -14.20 9.80 -17.94
CA THR A 95 -15.56 9.29 -17.71
C THR A 95 -16.32 10.19 -16.73
N ILE A 96 -15.63 10.70 -15.70
CA ILE A 96 -16.20 11.65 -14.72
C ILE A 96 -16.43 13.05 -15.32
N SER A 97 -15.54 13.53 -16.20
CA SER A 97 -15.73 14.83 -16.87
C SER A 97 -16.87 14.82 -17.90
N ARG A 98 -17.27 13.64 -18.38
CA ARG A 98 -18.43 13.44 -19.26
C ARG A 98 -19.77 13.56 -18.54
N ILE A 99 -19.78 13.37 -17.21
CA ILE A 99 -20.98 13.42 -16.38
C ILE A 99 -21.28 14.88 -15.97
N TRP A 100 -20.30 15.67 -15.50
CA TRP A 100 -20.47 17.12 -15.20
C TRP A 100 -19.16 17.92 -15.34
N LYS A 101 -19.05 18.77 -16.39
CA LYS A 101 -17.83 19.47 -16.83
C LYS A 101 -17.07 20.32 -15.78
N PRO A 102 -17.71 21.03 -14.81
CA PRO A 102 -16.97 21.78 -13.78
C PRO A 102 -16.75 21.03 -12.46
N LEU A 103 -17.56 20.02 -12.14
CA LEU A 103 -17.50 19.29 -10.85
C LEU A 103 -16.50 18.12 -10.86
N GLY A 104 -16.24 17.52 -12.02
CA GLY A 104 -15.28 16.43 -12.17
C GLY A 104 -13.88 16.72 -11.60
N PRO A 105 -13.20 17.82 -11.97
CA PRO A 105 -11.87 18.13 -11.46
C PRO A 105 -11.87 18.48 -9.97
N ILE A 106 -12.93 19.11 -9.45
CA ILE A 106 -13.08 19.44 -8.03
C ILE A 106 -13.20 18.16 -7.22
N PHE A 107 -14.08 17.25 -7.66
CA PHE A 107 -14.26 15.95 -7.03
C PHE A 107 -12.96 15.14 -7.01
N MET A 108 -12.25 15.08 -8.14
CA MET A 108 -10.97 14.36 -8.22
C MET A 108 -9.89 14.99 -7.31
N THR A 109 -9.82 16.32 -7.25
CA THR A 109 -8.89 17.03 -6.36
C THR A 109 -9.18 16.71 -4.89
N ILE A 110 -10.45 16.74 -4.49
CA ILE A 110 -10.90 16.39 -3.15
C ILE A 110 -10.52 14.94 -2.83
N VAL A 111 -10.82 13.98 -3.70
CA VAL A 111 -10.49 12.56 -3.50
C VAL A 111 -8.98 12.38 -3.34
N TYR A 112 -8.15 13.00 -4.19
CA TYR A 112 -6.70 12.91 -4.06
C TYR A 112 -6.18 13.54 -2.76
N MET A 113 -6.75 14.67 -2.34
CA MET A 113 -6.40 15.32 -1.08
C MET A 113 -6.83 14.49 0.13
N LEU A 114 -7.97 13.81 0.05
CA LEU A 114 -8.43 12.91 1.11
C LEU A 114 -7.53 11.68 1.24
N ILE A 115 -7.26 10.99 0.13
CA ILE A 115 -6.49 9.75 0.14
C ILE A 115 -5.05 9.99 0.63
N GLY A 116 -4.40 11.06 0.15
CA GLY A 116 -3.02 11.36 0.52
C GLY A 116 -2.91 12.11 1.85
N PRO A 117 -3.00 13.45 1.82
CA PRO A 117 -2.67 14.26 2.99
C PRO A 117 -3.67 14.20 4.13
N CYS A 118 -4.99 14.11 3.87
CA CYS A 118 -5.96 14.20 4.97
C CYS A 118 -6.17 12.89 5.74
N ILE A 119 -5.99 11.71 5.11
CA ILE A 119 -6.23 10.42 5.78
C ILE A 119 -4.93 9.63 5.97
N ALA A 120 -4.11 9.45 4.92
CA ALA A 120 -2.95 8.57 5.03
C ALA A 120 -1.86 9.14 5.96
N ILE A 121 -1.54 10.43 5.83
CA ILE A 121 -0.55 11.10 6.68
C ILE A 121 -0.89 10.99 8.19
N PRO A 122 -2.06 11.46 8.67
CA PRO A 122 -2.35 11.39 10.10
C PRO A 122 -2.46 9.95 10.62
N ARG A 123 -2.93 9.01 9.79
CA ARG A 123 -3.00 7.59 10.17
C ARG A 123 -1.62 6.97 10.36
N THR A 124 -0.68 7.27 9.46
CA THR A 124 0.71 6.79 9.62
C THR A 124 1.41 7.47 10.80
N ALA A 125 1.09 8.75 11.05
CA ALA A 125 1.62 9.48 12.19
C ALA A 125 1.19 8.87 13.53
N SER A 126 -0.11 8.56 13.71
CA SER A 126 -0.60 7.95 14.95
C SER A 126 -0.01 6.57 15.16
N THR A 127 0.08 5.75 14.11
CA THR A 127 0.67 4.41 14.19
C THR A 127 2.16 4.47 14.55
N ALA A 128 2.92 5.37 13.94
CA ALA A 128 4.33 5.56 14.27
C ALA A 128 4.52 6.09 15.69
N ALA A 129 3.65 6.99 16.16
CA ALA A 129 3.67 7.49 17.52
C ALA A 129 3.40 6.38 18.55
N GLU A 130 2.42 5.52 18.33
CA GLU A 130 2.13 4.38 19.22
C GLU A 130 3.34 3.43 19.31
N MET A 131 3.92 3.06 18.16
CA MET A 131 5.09 2.18 18.10
C MET A 131 6.32 2.78 18.80
N TRP A 132 6.56 4.08 18.63
CA TRP A 132 7.67 4.78 19.27
C TRP A 132 7.44 5.00 20.78
N SER A 133 6.18 5.22 21.19
CA SER A 133 5.81 5.37 22.59
C SER A 133 6.08 4.11 23.40
N TRP A 134 5.91 2.93 22.78
CA TRP A 134 6.23 1.64 23.40
C TRP A 134 7.74 1.42 23.54
N LEU A 135 8.55 1.93 22.59
CA LEU A 135 10.00 1.70 22.58
C LEU A 135 10.78 2.69 23.45
N ILE A 136 10.39 3.97 23.47
CA ILE A 136 11.17 5.07 24.07
C ILE A 136 10.39 5.83 25.17
N GLY A 137 9.09 5.52 25.35
CA GLY A 137 8.23 6.19 26.32
C GLY A 137 7.66 7.53 25.83
N LYS A 138 6.87 8.20 26.69
CA LYS A 138 6.25 9.49 26.40
C LYS A 138 7.17 10.64 26.83
N GLY A 139 7.61 11.47 25.89
CA GLY A 139 8.48 12.62 26.18
C GLY A 139 8.80 13.49 24.96
N PHE A 140 9.60 14.54 25.16
CA PHE A 140 10.04 15.47 24.08
C PHE A 140 10.73 14.75 22.92
N ILE A 141 11.41 13.64 23.21
CA ILE A 141 12.08 12.78 22.23
C ILE A 141 11.09 12.15 21.22
N MET A 142 9.83 11.90 21.60
CA MET A 142 8.81 11.35 20.71
C MET A 142 8.47 12.33 19.58
N TRP A 143 8.31 13.61 19.92
CA TRP A 143 8.04 14.67 18.95
C TRP A 143 9.20 14.87 17.97
N ILE A 144 10.44 14.77 18.45
CA ILE A 144 11.65 14.80 17.61
C ILE A 144 11.63 13.63 16.63
N CYS A 145 11.30 12.42 17.08
CA CYS A 145 11.31 11.23 16.23
C CYS A 145 10.18 11.25 15.18
N ILE A 146 8.98 11.73 15.54
CA ILE A 146 7.88 11.93 14.58
C ILE A 146 8.26 13.00 13.55
N PHE A 147 8.86 14.11 14.00
CA PHE A 147 9.32 15.16 13.10
C PHE A 147 10.43 14.68 12.16
N ALA A 148 11.41 13.94 12.69
CA ALA A 148 12.46 13.32 11.90
C ALA A 148 11.91 12.32 10.88
N PHE A 149 10.94 11.49 11.27
CA PHE A 149 10.26 10.56 10.37
C PHE A 149 9.57 11.30 9.20
N PHE A 150 8.81 12.36 9.49
CA PHE A 150 8.19 13.18 8.45
C PHE A 150 9.19 13.94 7.58
N ALA A 151 10.30 14.43 8.16
CA ALA A 151 11.35 15.09 7.42
C ALA A 151 12.04 14.14 6.43
N ILE A 152 12.36 12.91 6.86
CA ILE A 152 12.92 11.88 5.99
C ILE A 152 11.91 11.48 4.90
N ALA A 153 10.63 11.30 5.26
CA ALA A 153 9.58 11.00 4.30
C ALA A 153 9.44 12.12 3.24
N ALA A 154 9.49 13.39 3.66
CA ALA A 154 9.45 14.53 2.75
C ALA A 154 10.68 14.56 1.82
N LEU A 155 11.89 14.34 2.36
CA LEU A 155 13.12 14.25 1.56
C LEU A 155 13.07 13.10 0.53
N MET A 156 12.44 11.98 0.89
CA MET A 156 12.30 10.84 -0.01
C MET A 156 11.33 11.15 -1.16
N VAL A 157 10.24 11.88 -0.90
CA VAL A 157 9.26 12.31 -1.91
C VAL A 157 9.85 13.32 -2.89
N MET A 158 10.82 14.14 -2.46
CA MET A 158 11.52 15.09 -3.34
C MET A 158 12.32 14.41 -4.47
N HIS A 159 12.51 13.08 -4.44
CA HIS A 159 13.15 12.30 -5.50
C HIS A 159 12.12 11.44 -6.26
N PRO A 160 11.31 11.99 -7.20
CA PRO A 160 10.09 11.34 -7.72
C PRO A 160 10.28 10.07 -8.56
N GLY A 161 11.50 9.74 -9.00
CA GLY A 161 11.74 8.62 -9.93
C GLY A 161 11.95 7.26 -9.27
N LYS A 162 12.46 7.23 -8.04
CA LYS A 162 12.95 6.02 -7.37
C LYS A 162 12.03 5.42 -6.28
N PRO A 163 11.13 6.17 -5.61
CA PRO A 163 10.33 5.67 -4.51
C PRO A 163 9.44 4.50 -4.91
N LYS A 164 8.71 4.57 -6.03
CA LYS A 164 7.79 3.50 -6.44
C LYS A 164 8.48 2.15 -6.69
N ASP A 165 9.63 2.16 -7.35
CA ASP A 165 10.35 0.93 -7.72
C ASP A 165 11.14 0.35 -6.55
N ILE A 166 11.74 1.22 -5.73
CA ILE A 166 12.46 0.81 -4.52
C ILE A 166 11.45 0.32 -3.47
N LEU A 167 10.33 1.02 -3.29
CA LEU A 167 9.33 0.66 -2.29
C LEU A 167 8.68 -0.69 -2.65
N GLY A 168 8.29 -0.92 -3.91
CA GLY A 168 7.72 -2.22 -4.30
C GLY A 168 8.69 -3.40 -4.19
N ARG A 169 9.96 -3.21 -4.61
CA ARG A 169 10.96 -4.29 -4.59
C ARG A 169 11.51 -4.57 -3.20
N VAL A 170 11.82 -3.53 -2.44
CA VAL A 170 12.38 -3.66 -1.08
C VAL A 170 11.29 -4.01 -0.08
N MET A 171 10.14 -3.31 -0.10
CA MET A 171 9.07 -3.60 0.84
C MET A 171 8.46 -4.97 0.54
N GLY A 172 8.17 -5.32 -0.72
CA GLY A 172 7.63 -6.63 -1.06
C GLY A 172 8.47 -7.80 -0.52
N GLY A 173 9.80 -7.72 -0.69
CA GLY A 173 10.72 -8.71 -0.13
C GLY A 173 10.75 -8.70 1.41
N LEU A 174 10.80 -7.52 2.03
CA LEU A 174 10.79 -7.35 3.48
C LEU A 174 9.49 -7.90 4.11
N LEU A 175 8.34 -7.68 3.47
CA LEU A 175 7.02 -8.14 3.90
C LEU A 175 6.95 -9.66 3.92
N ILE A 176 7.44 -10.33 2.85
CA ILE A 176 7.50 -11.79 2.80
C ILE A 176 8.43 -12.32 3.89
N ALA A 177 9.60 -11.71 4.07
CA ALA A 177 10.53 -12.10 5.13
C ALA A 177 9.92 -11.95 6.54
N LEU A 178 9.15 -10.88 6.78
CA LEU A 178 8.50 -10.63 8.07
C LEU A 178 7.35 -11.61 8.35
N ILE A 179 6.57 -11.99 7.34
CA ILE A 179 5.54 -13.02 7.47
C ILE A 179 6.16 -14.37 7.80
N LEU A 180 7.27 -14.74 7.13
CA LEU A 180 8.01 -15.96 7.44
C LEU A 180 8.56 -15.91 8.87
N PHE A 181 9.16 -14.79 9.27
CA PHE A 181 9.66 -14.60 10.63
C PHE A 181 8.55 -14.72 11.69
N LEU A 182 7.32 -14.29 11.39
CA LEU A 182 6.19 -14.40 12.31
C LEU A 182 5.60 -15.83 12.34
N CYS A 183 5.41 -16.47 11.18
CA CYS A 183 4.78 -17.80 11.09
C CYS A 183 5.69 -18.94 11.54
N VAL A 184 6.98 -18.91 11.18
CA VAL A 184 7.94 -19.98 11.49
C VAL A 184 7.98 -20.30 13.00
N PRO A 185 8.20 -19.35 13.92
CA PRO A 185 8.24 -19.66 15.35
C PRO A 185 6.89 -20.13 15.91
N ILE A 186 5.77 -19.70 15.35
CA ILE A 186 4.43 -20.13 15.77
C ILE A 186 4.20 -21.61 15.39
N LEU A 187 4.68 -22.05 14.23
CA LEU A 187 4.58 -23.45 13.80
C LEU A 187 5.40 -24.40 14.69
N PHE A 188 6.52 -23.95 15.23
CA PHE A 188 7.36 -24.74 16.13
C PHE A 188 6.94 -24.65 17.62
N ARG A 189 6.12 -23.66 18.00
CA ARG A 189 5.63 -23.43 19.37
C ARG A 189 4.15 -23.84 19.50
N SER A 190 3.82 -25.09 19.18
CA SER A 190 2.44 -25.56 19.06
C SER A 190 1.73 -25.97 20.38
N SER A 191 2.28 -25.67 21.57
CA SER A 191 1.66 -26.14 22.83
C SER A 191 1.07 -25.06 23.75
N ASP A 192 1.34 -23.75 23.58
CA ASP A 192 0.88 -22.72 24.53
C ASP A 192 0.39 -21.44 23.84
N VAL A 193 -0.54 -21.55 22.90
CA VAL A 193 -1.23 -20.37 22.34
C VAL A 193 -2.74 -20.49 22.58
N ALA A 194 -3.09 -20.45 23.86
CA ALA A 194 -4.45 -20.15 24.31
C ALA A 194 -4.38 -19.51 25.70
N ALA A 195 -3.95 -18.25 25.76
CA ALA A 195 -4.30 -17.38 26.87
C ALA A 195 -4.79 -16.05 26.28
N PRO A 196 -6.12 -15.80 26.26
CA PRO A 196 -6.62 -14.48 25.89
C PRO A 196 -6.11 -13.47 26.93
N ALA A 197 -5.48 -12.40 26.46
CA ALA A 197 -5.20 -11.25 27.33
C ALA A 197 -6.55 -10.64 27.73
N ALA A 198 -6.83 -10.70 29.03
CA ALA A 198 -7.98 -10.09 29.69
C ALA A 198 -7.99 -8.56 29.54
#